data_AF-A0A1F6CC07-F1
#
_entry.id   AF-A0A1F6CC07-F1
#
_cell.length_a   1.000
_cell.length_b   1.000
_cell.length_c   1.000
_cell.angle_alpha   90.00
_cell.angle_beta   90.00
_cell.angle_gamma   90.00
#
_symmetry.space_group_name_H-M   'P 1'
#
loop_
_entity.id
_entity.type
_entity.pdbx_description
1 polymer ?
#
loop_
_entity_poly.entity_id
_entity_poly.type
_entity_poly.pdbx_seq_one_letter_code
_entity_poly.pdbx_strand_id
1 'polypeptide(L)'
;MKCYNEVDSDGDKRFGMQWGDFNDEGKDLAWNQKRIADGVARHFVLFGHSHFSERVMPDGWEGYLRRVDGLLSWCRETGIPVRTQAEWARILYDTRQDPGVNMFPGLDVDRDGDGVPDGYEISEGRLDRGDGAPEGSGVSLTVEKAGPVCRVVRLGGLEKGVNEFTIWTRGRGAVAVRFTFSEVGKSETLAFRGEGSAWTSHRGKVAVPHDASLADISIDCTGCDEGALKVSGMDLRQDSRVS
;
A
#
# COMPACT_ATOMS: atom_id res chain seq x y z
N MET A 1 -11.27 6.93 9.59
CA MET A 1 -10.22 6.74 8.56
C MET A 1 -10.90 6.99 7.22
N LYS A 2 -10.23 6.80 6.08
CA LYS A 2 -10.84 6.94 4.74
C LYS A 2 -10.22 5.89 3.84
N CYS A 3 -10.51 4.63 4.10
CA CYS A 3 -9.98 3.52 3.30
C CYS A 3 -11.08 2.51 2.98
N TYR A 4 -10.86 1.69 1.97
CA TYR A 4 -11.75 0.59 1.64
C TYR A 4 -11.84 -0.40 2.82
N ASN A 5 -13.01 -1.01 3.02
CA ASN A 5 -13.28 -2.00 4.06
C ASN A 5 -12.92 -1.53 5.51
N GLU A 6 -13.02 -0.23 5.78
CA GLU A 6 -12.90 0.32 7.14
C GLU A 6 -14.01 -0.23 8.05
N VAL A 7 -13.68 -0.44 9.33
CA VAL A 7 -14.67 -0.80 10.36
C VAL A 7 -15.56 0.41 10.65
N ASP A 8 -16.85 0.27 10.34
CA ASP A 8 -17.89 1.29 10.53
C ASP A 8 -19.07 0.75 11.36
N SER A 9 -18.78 0.28 12.59
CA SER A 9 -19.79 -0.33 13.46
C SER A 9 -20.95 0.60 13.82
N ASP A 10 -20.68 1.92 13.86
CA ASP A 10 -21.66 2.95 14.23
C ASP A 10 -22.31 3.63 13.00
N GLY A 11 -21.89 3.29 11.77
CA GLY A 11 -22.38 3.90 10.53
C GLY A 11 -21.98 5.37 10.36
N ASP A 12 -20.94 5.82 11.07
CA ASP A 12 -20.56 7.22 11.22
C ASP A 12 -19.33 7.62 10.41
N LYS A 13 -18.56 6.66 9.86
CA LYS A 13 -17.29 6.96 9.17
C LYS A 13 -17.48 7.84 7.93
N ARG A 14 -18.63 7.75 7.27
CA ARG A 14 -19.01 8.65 6.17
C ARG A 14 -19.02 10.14 6.54
N PHE A 15 -19.31 10.48 7.79
CA PHE A 15 -19.27 11.86 8.28
C PHE A 15 -17.87 12.30 8.70
N GLY A 16 -16.96 11.34 8.94
CA GLY A 16 -15.55 11.56 9.28
C GLY A 16 -14.65 11.97 8.11
N MET A 17 -15.17 12.05 6.89
CA MET A 17 -14.39 12.36 5.67
C MET A 17 -13.93 13.83 5.55
N GLN A 18 -14.14 14.65 6.58
CA GLN A 18 -14.04 16.11 6.54
C GLN A 18 -12.63 16.71 6.57
N TRP A 19 -11.61 15.94 6.94
CA TRP A 19 -10.24 16.48 7.12
C TRP A 19 -9.36 16.20 5.90
N GLY A 20 -8.52 17.17 5.52
CA GLY A 20 -7.53 16.97 4.46
C GLY A 20 -6.37 16.07 4.87
N ASP A 21 -5.84 15.31 3.92
CA ASP A 21 -4.73 14.36 4.09
C ASP A 21 -3.43 14.85 3.41
N PHE A 22 -3.56 15.81 2.51
CA PHE A 22 -2.47 16.50 1.83
C PHE A 22 -2.71 18.03 1.81
N ASN A 23 -1.70 18.81 1.44
CA ASN A 23 -1.68 20.26 1.58
C ASN A 23 -1.14 20.91 0.29
N ASP A 24 -2.03 21.09 -0.67
CA ASP A 24 -1.77 21.77 -1.94
C ASP A 24 -1.58 23.30 -1.80
N GLU A 25 -2.01 23.88 -0.68
CA GLU A 25 -1.76 25.29 -0.36
C GLU A 25 -0.30 25.58 -0.07
N GLY A 26 0.29 24.82 0.85
CA GLY A 26 1.58 25.12 1.47
C GLY A 26 2.69 24.10 1.18
N LYS A 27 2.40 22.98 0.51
CA LYS A 27 3.42 22.03 0.04
C LYS A 27 3.57 22.09 -1.48
N ASP A 28 4.75 21.71 -1.95
CA ASP A 28 5.03 21.64 -3.38
C ASP A 28 4.32 20.45 -4.04
N LEU A 29 4.39 20.39 -5.37
CA LEU A 29 3.73 19.36 -6.15
C LEU A 29 4.28 17.97 -5.83
N ALA A 30 5.60 17.81 -5.73
CA ALA A 30 6.25 16.52 -5.46
C ALA A 30 5.81 15.93 -4.11
N TRP A 31 5.73 16.75 -3.07
CA TRP A 31 5.26 16.31 -1.75
C TRP A 31 3.81 15.79 -1.81
N ASN A 32 2.93 16.51 -2.52
CA ASN A 32 1.53 16.12 -2.65
C ASN A 32 1.38 14.85 -3.50
N GLN A 33 2.12 14.75 -4.61
CA GLN A 33 2.16 13.57 -5.47
C GLN A 33 2.56 12.32 -4.67
N LYS A 34 3.67 12.38 -3.94
CA LYS A 34 4.12 11.30 -3.07
C LYS A 34 3.06 10.87 -2.07
N ARG A 35 2.49 11.85 -1.36
CA ARG A 35 1.48 11.59 -0.32
C ARG A 35 0.24 10.89 -0.89
N ILE A 36 -0.19 11.29 -2.09
CA ILE A 36 -1.35 10.72 -2.78
C ILE A 36 -1.02 9.34 -3.34
N ALA A 37 0.11 9.18 -4.02
CA ALA A 37 0.57 7.91 -4.59
C ALA A 37 0.67 6.82 -3.52
N ASP A 38 1.38 7.11 -2.41
CA ASP A 38 1.49 6.19 -1.27
C ASP A 38 0.15 5.89 -0.62
N GLY A 39 -0.76 6.86 -0.58
CA GLY A 39 -2.09 6.68 0.00
C GLY A 39 -2.96 5.76 -0.85
N VAL A 40 -2.99 5.99 -2.17
CA VAL A 40 -3.72 5.17 -3.14
C VAL A 40 -3.20 3.74 -3.15
N ALA A 41 -1.88 3.54 -3.16
CA ALA A 41 -1.27 2.22 -3.10
C ALA A 41 -1.65 1.44 -1.83
N ARG A 42 -1.93 2.14 -0.73
CA ARG A 42 -2.39 1.56 0.54
C ARG A 42 -3.91 1.54 0.71
N HIS A 43 -4.66 1.76 -0.37
CA HIS A 43 -6.14 1.74 -0.40
C HIS A 43 -6.81 2.85 0.41
N PHE A 44 -6.19 4.03 0.46
CA PHE A 44 -6.79 5.24 1.05
C PHE A 44 -7.43 6.12 -0.01
N VAL A 45 -8.51 6.79 0.38
CA VAL A 45 -9.04 7.98 -0.27
C VAL A 45 -8.48 9.19 0.46
N LEU A 46 -7.85 10.09 -0.30
CA LEU A 46 -7.23 11.30 0.22
C LEU A 46 -8.03 12.54 -0.21
N PHE A 47 -8.21 13.47 0.71
CA PHE A 47 -8.83 14.77 0.45
C PHE A 47 -7.79 15.88 0.55
N GLY A 48 -7.80 16.78 -0.42
CA GLY A 48 -7.12 18.07 -0.27
C GLY A 48 -7.95 18.95 0.64
N HIS A 49 -7.30 19.82 1.41
CA HIS A 49 -7.99 20.82 2.19
C HIS A 49 -7.25 22.14 2.06
N SER A 50 -8.00 23.17 1.68
CA SER A 50 -7.51 24.52 1.48
C SER A 50 -8.35 25.50 2.31
N HIS A 51 -7.68 26.35 3.08
CA HIS A 51 -8.28 27.46 3.83
C HIS A 51 -8.29 28.77 3.05
N PHE A 52 -7.72 28.80 1.84
CA PHE A 52 -7.59 29.96 0.98
C PHE A 52 -6.86 31.13 1.65
N SER A 53 -5.93 30.84 2.57
CA SER A 53 -5.21 31.85 3.33
C SER A 53 -3.92 32.28 2.61
N GLU A 54 -3.80 33.56 2.30
CA GLU A 54 -2.57 34.13 1.70
C GLU A 54 -1.33 33.88 2.55
N ARG A 55 -1.48 33.67 3.86
CA ARG A 55 -0.36 33.37 4.77
C ARG A 55 0.29 32.01 4.52
N VAL A 56 -0.45 31.07 3.95
CA VAL A 56 0.00 29.68 3.73
C VAL A 56 0.23 29.37 2.25
N MET A 57 -0.09 30.30 1.35
CA MET A 57 0.19 30.22 -0.08
C MET A 57 1.49 30.97 -0.41
N PRO A 58 2.66 30.30 -0.44
CA PRO A 58 3.96 30.96 -0.57
C PRO A 58 4.09 31.82 -1.85
N ASP A 59 3.36 31.45 -2.90
CA ASP A 59 3.38 32.12 -4.21
C ASP A 59 2.03 32.77 -4.55
N GLY A 60 1.20 33.01 -3.53
CA GLY A 60 -0.15 33.56 -3.67
C GLY A 60 -1.12 32.66 -4.45
N TRP A 61 -2.25 33.28 -4.85
CA TRP A 61 -3.38 32.59 -5.48
C TRP A 61 -3.03 31.92 -6.81
N GLU A 62 -2.25 32.59 -7.66
CA GLU A 62 -1.85 32.03 -8.95
C GLU A 62 -0.97 30.79 -8.79
N GLY A 63 -0.05 30.80 -7.82
CA GLY A 63 0.79 29.63 -7.53
C GLY A 63 0.00 28.45 -7.01
N TYR A 64 -0.99 28.70 -6.14
CA TYR A 64 -1.92 27.69 -5.68
C TYR A 64 -2.70 27.07 -6.85
N LEU A 65 -3.34 27.89 -7.70
CA LEU A 65 -4.09 27.38 -8.85
C LEU A 65 -3.22 26.57 -9.82
N ARG A 66 -1.97 27.00 -10.07
CA ARG A 66 -1.02 26.22 -10.88
C ARG A 66 -0.69 24.87 -10.25
N ARG A 67 -0.51 24.79 -8.93
CA ARG A 67 -0.26 23.53 -8.23
C ARG A 67 -1.47 22.60 -8.30
N VAL A 68 -2.68 23.11 -8.08
CA VAL A 68 -3.92 22.33 -8.19
C VAL A 68 -4.10 21.80 -9.61
N ASP A 69 -3.91 22.64 -10.63
CA ASP A 69 -3.99 22.22 -12.04
C ASP A 69 -2.95 21.15 -12.40
N GLY A 70 -1.70 21.34 -11.93
CA GLY A 70 -0.64 20.35 -12.07
C GLY A 70 -0.96 19.02 -11.38
N LEU A 71 -1.53 19.08 -10.18
CA LEU A 71 -1.91 17.89 -9.42
C LEU A 71 -3.05 17.12 -10.09
N LEU A 72 -4.09 17.83 -10.56
CA LEU A 72 -5.21 17.22 -11.30
C LEU A 72 -4.74 16.60 -12.63
N SER A 73 -3.84 17.27 -13.33
CA SER A 73 -3.24 16.75 -14.57
C SER A 73 -2.44 15.47 -14.30
N TRP A 74 -1.59 15.48 -13.27
CA TRP A 74 -0.83 14.30 -12.85
C TRP A 74 -1.74 13.13 -12.43
N CYS A 75 -2.82 13.39 -11.66
CA CYS A 75 -3.79 12.35 -11.32
C CYS A 75 -4.41 11.72 -12.57
N ARG A 76 -4.74 12.54 -13.58
CA ARG A 76 -5.26 12.04 -14.86
C ARG A 76 -4.25 11.18 -15.60
N GLU A 77 -3.00 11.62 -15.68
CA GLU A 77 -1.92 10.92 -16.37
C GLU A 77 -1.55 9.58 -15.71
N THR A 78 -1.60 9.52 -14.38
CA THR A 78 -1.27 8.32 -13.58
C THR A 78 -2.48 7.43 -13.30
N GLY A 79 -3.67 7.80 -13.81
CA GLY A 79 -4.90 7.04 -13.64
C GLY A 79 -5.48 7.06 -12.22
N ILE A 80 -5.07 8.02 -11.39
CA ILE A 80 -5.63 8.20 -10.04
C ILE A 80 -7.00 8.88 -10.16
N PRO A 81 -8.09 8.23 -9.70
CA PRO A 81 -9.42 8.81 -9.82
C PRO A 81 -9.58 10.04 -8.93
N VAL A 82 -10.04 11.13 -9.53
CA VAL A 82 -10.52 12.33 -8.81
C VAL A 82 -12.04 12.30 -8.79
N ARG A 83 -12.62 12.46 -7.60
CA ARG A 83 -14.06 12.40 -7.34
C ARG A 83 -14.42 13.43 -6.27
N THR A 84 -15.69 13.79 -6.23
CA THR A 84 -16.26 14.56 -5.11
C THR A 84 -16.32 13.72 -3.84
N GLN A 85 -16.43 14.38 -2.68
CA GLN A 85 -16.60 13.69 -1.40
C GLN A 85 -17.84 12.79 -1.37
N ALA A 86 -18.95 13.21 -1.99
CA ALA A 86 -20.18 12.43 -2.04
C ALA A 86 -20.03 11.15 -2.88
N GLU A 87 -19.31 11.22 -4.00
CA GLU A 87 -19.01 10.04 -4.82
C GLU A 87 -18.09 9.08 -4.07
N TRP A 88 -17.05 9.59 -3.39
CA TRP A 88 -16.18 8.74 -2.58
C TRP A 88 -16.91 8.10 -1.40
N ALA A 89 -17.80 8.83 -0.72
CA ALA A 89 -18.63 8.27 0.35
C ALA A 89 -19.47 7.10 -0.16
N ARG A 90 -20.09 7.24 -1.35
CA ARG A 90 -20.85 6.16 -1.98
C ARG A 90 -19.98 4.96 -2.33
N ILE A 91 -18.78 5.19 -2.85
CA ILE A 91 -17.84 4.11 -3.19
C ILE A 91 -17.39 3.36 -1.94
N LEU A 92 -17.04 4.08 -0.87
CA LEU A 92 -16.49 3.47 0.34
C LEU A 92 -17.56 2.76 1.19
N TYR A 93 -18.75 3.35 1.32
CA TYR A 93 -19.73 2.92 2.34
C TYR A 93 -21.03 2.35 1.77
N ASP A 94 -21.33 2.58 0.48
CA ASP A 94 -22.57 2.11 -0.15
C ASP A 94 -22.31 1.06 -1.27
N THR A 95 -21.04 0.77 -1.55
CA THR A 95 -20.63 -0.20 -2.60
C THR A 95 -19.93 -1.38 -1.95
N ARG A 96 -20.35 -2.61 -2.30
CA ARG A 96 -19.65 -3.82 -1.91
C ARG A 96 -18.32 -3.90 -2.66
N GLN A 97 -17.22 -4.02 -1.92
CA GLN A 97 -15.89 -4.18 -2.50
C GLN A 97 -15.71 -5.59 -3.07
N ASP A 98 -14.84 -5.73 -4.06
CA ASP A 98 -14.49 -7.01 -4.66
C ASP A 98 -13.39 -7.70 -3.83
N PRO A 99 -13.70 -8.82 -3.13
CA PRO A 99 -12.74 -9.50 -2.27
C PRO A 99 -11.62 -10.22 -3.03
N GLY A 100 -11.73 -10.34 -4.36
CA GLY A 100 -10.73 -10.94 -5.24
C GLY A 100 -9.61 -10.00 -5.69
N VAL A 101 -9.69 -8.72 -5.33
CA VAL A 101 -8.66 -7.72 -5.68
C VAL A 101 -7.45 -7.87 -4.75
N ASN A 102 -6.25 -7.83 -5.32
CA ASN A 102 -5.01 -7.83 -4.53
C ASN A 102 -4.89 -6.55 -3.72
N MET A 103 -4.81 -6.69 -2.39
CA MET A 103 -4.62 -5.55 -1.50
C MET A 103 -3.15 -5.12 -1.39
N PHE A 104 -2.19 -6.00 -1.69
CA PHE A 104 -0.76 -5.67 -1.56
C PHE A 104 -0.30 -4.69 -2.65
N PRO A 105 0.46 -3.62 -2.32
CA PRO A 105 0.97 -2.70 -3.34
C PRO A 105 1.91 -3.37 -4.34
N GLY A 106 1.87 -2.98 -5.62
CA GLY A 106 2.77 -3.53 -6.65
C GLY A 106 4.20 -2.95 -6.54
N LEU A 107 5.23 -3.79 -6.72
CA LEU A 107 6.64 -3.35 -6.68
C LEU A 107 7.09 -2.54 -7.92
N ASP A 108 6.30 -2.57 -8.99
CA ASP A 108 6.55 -1.86 -10.24
C ASP A 108 5.90 -0.47 -10.30
N VAL A 109 4.97 -0.20 -9.39
CA VAL A 109 4.16 1.03 -9.39
C VAL A 109 4.91 2.11 -8.62
N ASP A 110 5.28 3.18 -9.32
CA ASP A 110 6.00 4.35 -8.80
C ASP A 110 5.40 5.57 -9.53
N ARG A 111 4.30 6.11 -9.00
CA ARG A 111 3.49 7.13 -9.69
C ARG A 111 4.04 8.54 -9.49
N ASP A 112 4.72 8.79 -8.37
CA ASP A 112 5.38 10.07 -8.09
C ASP A 112 6.79 10.15 -8.71
N GLY A 113 7.35 9.02 -9.15
CA GLY A 113 8.60 8.96 -9.91
C GLY A 113 9.84 9.15 -9.06
N ASP A 114 9.76 8.85 -7.76
CA ASP A 114 10.87 9.05 -6.82
C ASP A 114 11.86 7.87 -6.76
N GLY A 115 11.56 6.81 -7.51
CA GLY A 115 12.38 5.61 -7.62
C GLY A 115 12.03 4.52 -6.60
N VAL A 116 11.09 4.78 -5.68
CA VAL A 116 10.59 3.83 -4.69
C VAL A 116 9.17 3.41 -5.06
N PRO A 117 8.80 2.13 -4.99
CA PRO A 117 7.43 1.71 -5.28
C PRO A 117 6.43 2.32 -4.28
N ASP A 118 5.30 2.83 -4.77
CA ASP A 118 4.28 3.49 -3.97
C ASP A 118 3.84 2.62 -2.77
N GLY A 119 3.79 3.19 -1.57
CA GLY A 119 3.30 2.53 -0.36
C GLY A 119 4.31 1.61 0.35
N TYR A 120 5.54 1.50 -0.15
CA TYR A 120 6.62 0.75 0.48
C TYR A 120 7.60 1.62 1.28
N GLU A 121 8.02 1.11 2.44
CA GLU A 121 9.22 1.54 3.14
C GLU A 121 10.30 0.46 2.95
N ILE A 122 11.22 0.68 1.99
CA ILE A 122 12.33 -0.24 1.72
C ILE A 122 13.47 0.03 2.71
N SER A 123 13.99 -1.02 3.35
CA SER A 123 15.10 -0.94 4.31
C SER A 123 16.36 -1.59 3.73
N GLU A 124 16.63 -2.86 4.03
CA GLU A 124 17.82 -3.58 3.53
C GLU A 124 17.59 -4.21 2.15
N GLY A 125 16.35 -4.22 1.66
CA GLY A 125 16.02 -4.65 0.32
C GLY A 125 16.58 -3.68 -0.73
N ARG A 126 17.07 -4.21 -1.84
CA ARG A 126 17.44 -3.45 -3.04
C ARG A 126 16.44 -3.78 -4.14
N LEU A 127 15.77 -2.76 -4.67
CA LEU A 127 14.87 -2.91 -5.81
C LEU A 127 15.64 -3.35 -7.05
N ASP A 128 15.16 -4.41 -7.71
CA ASP A 128 15.69 -4.93 -8.95
C ASP A 128 14.57 -4.94 -9.99
N ARG A 129 14.66 -4.05 -10.98
CA ARG A 129 13.67 -3.89 -12.07
C ARG A 129 13.96 -4.77 -13.28
N GLY A 130 15.02 -5.59 -13.25
CA GLY A 130 15.40 -6.50 -14.34
C GLY A 130 15.04 -7.96 -14.06
N ASP A 131 14.40 -8.25 -12.93
CA ASP A 131 14.15 -9.60 -12.45
C ASP A 131 13.00 -9.64 -11.44
N GLY A 132 12.08 -10.59 -11.61
CA GLY A 132 10.93 -10.79 -10.74
C GLY A 132 10.19 -12.08 -11.03
N ALA A 133 9.18 -12.37 -10.22
CA ALA A 133 8.38 -13.58 -10.37
C ALA A 133 7.58 -13.59 -11.69
N PRO A 134 7.28 -14.76 -12.27
CA PRO A 134 6.54 -14.87 -13.54
C PRO A 134 5.13 -14.28 -13.52
N GLU A 135 4.43 -14.39 -12.38
CA GLU A 135 3.10 -13.81 -12.18
C GLU A 135 3.15 -12.38 -11.59
N GLY A 136 4.36 -11.86 -11.37
CA GLY A 136 4.60 -10.50 -10.92
C GLY A 136 4.96 -9.56 -12.07
N SER A 137 5.31 -8.33 -11.73
CA SER A 137 5.66 -7.28 -12.68
C SER A 137 7.10 -7.33 -13.21
N GLY A 138 7.81 -8.45 -13.00
CA GLY A 138 9.23 -8.54 -13.32
C GLY A 138 10.14 -7.70 -12.42
N VAL A 139 9.63 -7.26 -11.26
CA VAL A 139 10.37 -6.50 -10.25
C VAL A 139 10.50 -7.32 -8.96
N SER A 140 11.63 -7.22 -8.29
CA SER A 140 11.89 -7.90 -7.02
C SER A 140 12.65 -7.02 -6.03
N LEU A 141 12.64 -7.42 -4.76
CA LEU A 141 13.53 -6.90 -3.74
C LEU A 141 14.60 -7.95 -3.45
N THR A 142 15.85 -7.58 -3.63
CA THR A 142 17.02 -8.41 -3.36
C THR A 142 17.60 -8.06 -1.99
N VAL A 143 17.94 -9.06 -1.18
CA VAL A 143 18.56 -8.87 0.13
C VAL A 143 19.71 -9.88 0.30
N GLU A 144 20.85 -9.40 0.80
CA GLU A 144 22.09 -10.18 0.89
C GLU A 144 22.48 -10.53 2.34
N LYS A 145 21.72 -10.05 3.33
CA LYS A 145 21.93 -10.30 4.76
C LYS A 145 20.60 -10.40 5.50
N ALA A 146 20.61 -11.01 6.68
CA ALA A 146 19.42 -11.02 7.54
C ALA A 146 19.04 -9.59 7.98
N GLY A 147 17.74 -9.30 8.04
CA GLY A 147 17.21 -7.99 8.40
C GLY A 147 15.89 -7.65 7.69
N PRO A 148 15.33 -6.45 7.99
CA PRO A 148 14.09 -5.99 7.38
C PRO A 148 14.33 -5.67 5.91
N VAL A 149 13.57 -6.32 5.02
CA VAL A 149 13.64 -6.09 3.58
C VAL A 149 12.82 -4.85 3.24
N CYS A 150 11.53 -4.88 3.59
CA CYS A 150 10.61 -3.77 3.38
C CYS A 150 9.42 -3.84 4.34
N ARG A 151 8.63 -2.76 4.37
CA ARG A 151 7.38 -2.67 5.10
C ARG A 151 6.31 -2.00 4.25
N VAL A 152 5.06 -2.38 4.48
CA VAL A 152 3.87 -1.65 4.03
C VAL A 152 3.13 -1.23 5.30
N VAL A 153 3.16 0.05 5.61
CA VAL A 153 2.63 0.59 6.87
C VAL A 153 1.22 1.12 6.64
N ARG A 154 0.30 0.69 7.50
CA ARG A 154 -1.13 1.03 7.48
C ARG A 154 -1.79 0.64 6.17
N LEU A 155 -1.72 -0.61 5.75
CA LEU A 155 -2.47 -1.10 4.60
C LEU A 155 -3.97 -1.16 4.92
N GLY A 156 -4.80 -0.45 4.14
CA GLY A 156 -6.27 -0.53 4.20
C GLY A 156 -6.83 -1.51 3.17
N GLY A 157 -8.16 -1.53 2.99
CA GLY A 157 -8.83 -2.41 2.02
C GLY A 157 -9.00 -3.86 2.47
N LEU A 158 -8.55 -4.20 3.68
CA LEU A 158 -8.47 -5.58 4.16
C LEU A 158 -9.86 -6.23 4.33
N GLU A 159 -10.06 -7.33 3.61
CA GLU A 159 -11.21 -8.21 3.78
C GLU A 159 -11.15 -8.88 5.15
N LYS A 160 -12.28 -8.89 5.88
CA LYS A 160 -12.32 -9.48 7.23
C LYS A 160 -12.33 -11.01 7.15
N GLY A 161 -11.77 -11.66 8.16
CA GLY A 161 -11.67 -13.12 8.22
C GLY A 161 -10.43 -13.66 7.51
N VAL A 162 -10.55 -14.87 6.95
CA VAL A 162 -9.41 -15.60 6.38
C VAL A 162 -9.06 -15.07 5.00
N ASN A 163 -7.82 -14.61 4.86
CA ASN A 163 -7.21 -14.16 3.61
C ASN A 163 -6.07 -15.10 3.22
N GLU A 164 -5.82 -15.25 1.92
CA GLU A 164 -4.66 -15.93 1.37
C GLU A 164 -3.59 -14.89 1.02
N PHE A 165 -2.40 -15.06 1.57
CA PHE A 165 -1.20 -14.30 1.23
C PHE A 165 -0.30 -15.17 0.35
N THR A 166 0.16 -14.61 -0.77
CA THR A 166 1.14 -15.24 -1.66
C THR A 166 2.40 -14.40 -1.74
N ILE A 167 3.56 -15.05 -1.81
CA ILE A 167 4.86 -14.41 -2.06
C ILE A 167 5.73 -15.35 -2.88
N TRP A 168 6.52 -14.78 -3.78
CA TRP A 168 7.53 -15.53 -4.52
C TRP A 168 8.91 -15.28 -3.94
N THR A 169 9.71 -16.33 -3.84
CA THR A 169 11.11 -16.26 -3.39
C THR A 169 12.06 -16.85 -4.41
N ARG A 170 13.27 -16.33 -4.50
CA ARG A 170 14.39 -16.94 -5.24
C ARG A 170 15.69 -16.74 -4.48
N GLY A 171 16.55 -17.74 -4.49
CA GLY A 171 17.73 -17.83 -3.62
C GLY A 171 17.46 -18.74 -2.41
N ARG A 172 18.53 -19.20 -1.75
CA ARG A 172 18.43 -20.03 -0.55
C ARG A 172 18.42 -19.14 0.69
N GLY A 173 17.36 -19.27 1.49
CA GLY A 173 17.18 -18.46 2.69
C GLY A 173 15.79 -18.60 3.28
N ALA A 174 15.48 -17.78 4.27
CA ALA A 174 14.20 -17.76 4.95
C ALA A 174 13.64 -16.34 5.03
N VAL A 175 12.34 -16.22 4.77
CA VAL A 175 11.58 -14.97 4.85
C VAL A 175 10.52 -15.12 5.93
N ALA A 176 10.41 -14.12 6.79
CA ALA A 176 9.26 -13.95 7.68
C ALA A 176 8.41 -12.78 7.19
N VAL A 177 7.10 -12.98 7.11
CA VAL A 177 6.13 -11.94 6.80
C VAL A 177 5.24 -11.76 8.02
N ARG A 178 5.34 -10.60 8.68
CA ARG A 178 4.57 -10.28 9.88
C ARG A 178 3.43 -9.33 9.54
N PHE A 179 2.22 -9.69 9.94
CA PHE A 179 1.03 -8.85 9.88
C PHE A 179 0.72 -8.35 11.29
N THR A 180 0.59 -7.03 11.47
CA THR A 180 0.29 -6.41 12.77
C THR A 180 -0.98 -5.58 12.66
N PHE A 181 -2.00 -5.95 13.42
CA PHE A 181 -3.28 -5.26 13.54
C PHE A 181 -3.30 -4.46 14.84
N SER A 182 -2.64 -3.31 14.84
CA SER A 182 -2.40 -2.50 16.04
C SER A 182 -3.68 -2.02 16.72
N GLU A 183 -4.76 -1.80 15.96
CA GLU A 183 -6.08 -1.38 16.46
C GLU A 183 -6.68 -2.37 17.47
N VAL A 184 -6.29 -3.65 17.37
CA VAL A 184 -6.83 -4.75 18.17
C VAL A 184 -5.75 -5.53 18.93
N GLY A 185 -4.50 -5.05 18.90
CA GLY A 185 -3.37 -5.67 19.58
C GLY A 185 -3.04 -7.10 19.12
N LYS A 186 -3.28 -7.43 17.84
CA LYS A 186 -3.02 -8.77 17.28
C LYS A 186 -1.89 -8.74 16.26
N SER A 187 -1.17 -9.85 16.14
CA SER A 187 -0.18 -10.06 15.09
C SER A 187 -0.11 -11.51 14.67
N GLU A 188 0.20 -11.74 13.40
CA GLU A 188 0.43 -13.07 12.82
C GLU A 188 1.75 -13.05 12.04
N THR A 189 2.43 -14.20 11.94
CA THR A 189 3.68 -14.31 11.17
C THR A 189 3.67 -15.57 10.32
N LEU A 190 3.92 -15.40 9.04
CA LEU A 190 4.13 -16.46 8.07
C LEU A 190 5.62 -16.62 7.81
N ALA A 191 6.11 -17.85 7.77
CA ALA A 191 7.50 -18.15 7.49
C ALA A 191 7.60 -18.99 6.22
N PHE A 192 8.47 -18.56 5.31
CA PHE A 192 8.69 -19.20 4.01
C PHE A 192 10.18 -19.47 3.80
N ARG A 193 10.50 -20.54 3.08
CA ARG A 193 11.88 -20.91 2.76
C ARG A 193 12.13 -20.81 1.27
N GLY A 194 13.14 -20.03 0.88
CA GLY A 194 13.70 -20.05 -0.47
C GLY A 194 14.59 -21.26 -0.67
N GLU A 195 14.41 -21.98 -1.78
CA GLU A 195 15.00 -23.32 -1.96
C GLU A 195 16.15 -23.37 -2.98
N GLY A 196 16.31 -22.34 -3.80
CA GLY A 196 17.30 -22.37 -4.88
C GLY A 196 17.19 -21.22 -5.87
N SER A 197 17.81 -21.38 -7.03
CA SER A 197 17.94 -20.32 -8.04
C SER A 197 16.69 -20.09 -8.90
N ALA A 198 15.65 -20.91 -8.77
CA ALA A 198 14.37 -20.71 -9.45
C ALA A 198 13.39 -19.93 -8.56
N TRP A 199 12.46 -19.20 -9.19
CA TRP A 199 11.35 -18.57 -8.47
C TRP A 199 10.37 -19.64 -7.98
N THR A 200 10.10 -19.65 -6.68
CA THR A 200 9.13 -20.54 -6.03
C THR A 200 8.03 -19.71 -5.37
N SER A 201 6.77 -20.07 -5.63
CA SER A 201 5.60 -19.46 -5.01
C SER A 201 5.30 -20.10 -3.66
N HIS A 202 5.00 -19.28 -2.67
CA HIS A 202 4.57 -19.69 -1.34
C HIS A 202 3.23 -19.09 -1.02
N ARG A 203 2.42 -19.81 -0.24
CA ARG A 203 1.11 -19.36 0.21
C ARG A 203 0.96 -19.60 1.70
N GLY A 204 0.29 -18.66 2.37
CA GLY A 204 -0.12 -18.80 3.75
C GLY A 204 -1.46 -18.14 3.98
N LYS A 205 -2.11 -18.48 5.09
CA LYS A 205 -3.39 -17.88 5.48
C LYS A 205 -3.14 -16.88 6.59
N VAL A 206 -3.82 -15.75 6.55
CA VAL A 206 -3.82 -14.75 7.62
C VAL A 206 -5.26 -14.42 8.01
N ALA A 207 -5.55 -14.40 9.30
CA ALA A 207 -6.89 -14.06 9.80
C ALA A 207 -6.96 -12.58 10.15
N VAL A 208 -7.60 -11.79 9.29
CA VAL A 208 -7.86 -10.36 9.54
C VAL A 208 -8.99 -10.23 10.57
N PRO A 209 -8.74 -9.61 11.74
CA PRO A 209 -9.76 -9.40 12.76
C PRO A 209 -10.92 -8.55 12.25
N HIS A 210 -12.15 -8.86 12.69
CA HIS A 210 -13.36 -8.14 12.27
C HIS A 210 -13.36 -6.64 12.60
N ASP A 211 -12.58 -6.28 13.62
CA ASP A 211 -12.44 -4.98 14.26
C ASP A 211 -11.15 -4.25 13.86
N ALA A 212 -10.39 -4.80 12.90
CA ALA A 212 -9.20 -4.16 12.34
C ALA A 212 -9.52 -3.53 10.98
N SER A 213 -9.20 -2.25 10.79
CA SER A 213 -9.25 -1.55 9.50
C SER A 213 -7.90 -1.58 8.78
N LEU A 214 -6.81 -1.67 9.54
CA LEU A 214 -5.45 -1.57 9.03
C LEU A 214 -4.54 -2.72 9.44
N ALA A 215 -3.53 -2.98 8.63
CA ALA A 215 -2.39 -3.82 8.96
C ALA A 215 -1.06 -3.12 8.67
N ASP A 216 -0.11 -3.22 9.58
CA ASP A 216 1.30 -2.99 9.28
C ASP A 216 1.94 -4.32 8.90
N ILE A 217 2.56 -4.38 7.72
CA ILE A 217 3.16 -5.60 7.21
C ILE A 217 4.67 -5.40 7.10
N SER A 218 5.46 -6.30 7.69
CA SER A 218 6.92 -6.35 7.48
C SER A 218 7.31 -7.64 6.76
N ILE A 219 8.31 -7.52 5.89
CA ILE A 219 8.97 -8.65 5.24
C ILE A 219 10.44 -8.61 5.66
N ASP A 220 10.91 -9.70 6.27
CA ASP A 220 12.23 -9.80 6.88
C ASP A 220 13.00 -11.02 6.32
N CYS A 221 14.28 -10.87 5.88
CA CYS A 221 15.18 -12.03 5.67
C CYS A 221 15.62 -12.49 7.07
N THR A 222 15.23 -13.69 7.48
CA THR A 222 15.67 -14.28 8.75
C THR A 222 16.93 -15.12 8.58
N GLY A 223 17.32 -15.42 7.34
CA GLY A 223 18.54 -16.15 7.00
C GLY A 223 18.75 -16.13 5.50
N CYS A 224 19.97 -15.87 5.07
CA CYS A 224 20.34 -15.79 3.67
C CYS A 224 21.52 -16.80 3.53
N ASP A 225 21.19 -18.05 3.16
CA ASP A 225 22.05 -19.24 3.33
C ASP A 225 23.17 -19.30 2.28
N GLU A 226 22.88 -18.87 1.05
CA GLU A 226 23.84 -18.82 -0.06
C GLU A 226 23.53 -17.64 -0.99
N GLY A 227 24.24 -16.52 -0.82
CA GLY A 227 24.11 -15.34 -1.66
C GLY A 227 22.82 -14.54 -1.38
N ALA A 228 22.31 -13.89 -2.43
CA ALA A 228 21.16 -13.01 -2.29
C ALA A 228 19.83 -13.79 -2.32
N LEU A 229 18.96 -13.47 -1.38
CA LEU A 229 17.55 -13.86 -1.39
C LEU A 229 16.75 -12.76 -2.09
N LYS A 230 15.80 -13.14 -2.93
CA LYS A 230 14.89 -12.22 -3.61
C LYS A 230 13.45 -12.53 -3.25
N VAL A 231 12.64 -11.49 -3.12
CA VAL A 231 11.19 -11.58 -2.94
C VAL A 231 10.45 -10.78 -4.01
N SER A 232 9.31 -11.28 -4.47
CA SER A 232 8.50 -10.65 -5.52
C SER A 232 7.04 -11.14 -5.45
N GLY A 233 6.16 -10.53 -6.24
CA GLY A 233 4.80 -11.02 -6.49
C GLY A 233 3.95 -11.17 -5.23
N MET A 234 4.07 -10.24 -4.28
CA MET A 234 3.25 -10.26 -3.06
C MET A 234 1.79 -10.00 -3.39
N ASP A 235 0.92 -10.84 -2.83
CA ASP A 235 -0.52 -10.78 -3.07
C ASP A 235 -1.29 -11.09 -1.78
N LEU A 236 -2.35 -10.34 -1.51
CA LEU A 236 -3.24 -10.54 -0.35
C LEU A 236 -4.70 -10.36 -0.78
N ARG A 237 -5.49 -11.43 -0.71
CA ARG A 237 -6.91 -11.47 -1.12
C ARG A 237 -7.72 -12.32 -0.15
N GLN A 238 -9.06 -12.20 -0.16
CA GLN A 238 -9.91 -13.11 0.60
C GLN A 238 -9.76 -14.54 0.05
N ASP A 239 -9.74 -15.54 0.95
CA ASP A 239 -9.69 -16.95 0.52
C ASP A 239 -11.00 -17.32 -0.20
N SER A 240 -10.92 -17.53 -1.51
CA SER A 240 -12.06 -17.84 -2.39
C SER A 240 -12.79 -19.15 -2.06
N ARG A 241 -12.25 -19.95 -1.13
CA ARG A 241 -12.87 -21.18 -0.62
C ARG A 241 -13.80 -20.94 0.57
N VAL A 242 -13.87 -19.71 1.08
CA VAL A 242 -14.67 -19.32 2.24
C VAL A 242 -15.86 -18.42 1.85
N SER A 243 -16.03 -18.11 0.55
CA SER A 243 -17.13 -17.30 0.02
C SER A 243 -18.42 -18.09 -0.19
#